data_AF-A0A535B6N8-F1
#
_entry.id   AF-A0A535B6N8-F1
#
_cell.length_a   1.000
_cell.length_b   1.000
_cell.length_c   1.000
_cell.angle_alpha   90.00
_cell.angle_beta   90.00
_cell.angle_gamma   90.00
#
_symmetry.space_group_name_H-M   'P 1'
#
loop_
_entity.id
_entity.type
_entity.pdbx_description
1 polymer ?
#
loop_
_entity_poly.entity_id
_entity_poly.type
_entity_poly.pdbx_seq_one_letter_code
_entity_poly.pdbx_strand_id
1 'polypeptide(L)' 'IGDTPKDLDAARQNQMKCILVGTGRYPVEELMFWQPDACLSDLVDTAEVLKTLLNLS' A
#
# COMPACT_ATOMS: atom_id res chain seq x y z
N ILE A 1 0.51 -0.28 -6.17
CA ILE A 1 -0.38 -0.96 -5.20
C ILE A 1 0.03 -2.43 -5.21
N GLY A 2 0.35 -2.99 -4.06
CA GLY A 2 0.79 -4.39 -3.94
C GLY A 2 0.62 -4.90 -2.50
N ASP A 3 1.03 -6.13 -2.22
CA ASP A 3 0.85 -6.79 -0.92
C ASP A 3 2.17 -7.28 -0.30
N THR A 4 3.31 -6.91 -0.91
CA THR A 4 4.64 -7.33 -0.45
C THR A 4 5.64 -6.18 -0.36
N PRO A 5 6.69 -6.32 0.47
CA PRO A 5 7.81 -5.37 0.46
C PRO A 5 8.50 -5.22 -0.91
N LYS A 6 8.41 -6.23 -1.78
CA LYS A 6 8.99 -6.16 -3.13
C LYS A 6 8.25 -5.17 -4.04
N ASP A 7 6.94 -5.02 -3.85
CA ASP A 7 6.15 -4.02 -4.59
C ASP A 7 6.56 -2.60 -4.20
N LEU A 8 6.89 -2.40 -2.92
CA LEU A 8 7.43 -1.14 -2.42
C LEU A 8 8.83 -0.86 -2.98
N ASP A 9 9.72 -1.86 -2.98
CA ASP A 9 11.06 -1.70 -3.56
C ASP A 9 10.99 -1.34 -5.05
N ALA A 10 10.13 -2.00 -5.80
CA ALA A 10 9.91 -1.70 -7.22
C ALA A 10 9.35 -0.28 -7.41
N ALA A 11 8.38 0.15 -6.60
CA ALA A 11 7.83 1.50 -6.66
C ALA A 11 8.89 2.58 -6.37
N ARG A 12 9.69 2.40 -5.30
CA ARG A 12 10.76 3.32 -4.93
C ARG A 12 11.84 3.45 -6.01
N GLN A 13 12.26 2.34 -6.60
CA GLN A 13 13.23 2.34 -7.71
C GLN A 13 12.72 3.12 -8.93
N ASN A 14 11.41 3.18 -9.13
CA ASN A 14 10.77 3.90 -10.23
C ASN A 14 10.20 5.26 -9.81
N GLN A 15 10.51 5.75 -8.59
CA GLN A 15 10.00 7.02 -8.06
C GLN A 15 8.47 7.14 -8.06
N MET A 16 7.79 6.00 -7.88
CA MET A 16 6.32 5.91 -7.85
C MET A 16 5.80 5.88 -6.40
N LYS A 17 4.58 6.38 -6.19
CA LYS A 17 3.84 6.18 -4.95
C LYS A 17 3.46 4.70 -4.77
N CYS A 18 3.48 4.22 -3.53
CA CYS A 18 3.13 2.85 -3.19
C CYS A 18 2.13 2.77 -2.04
N ILE A 19 1.01 2.07 -2.30
CA ILE A 19 0.10 1.58 -1.27
C ILE A 19 0.36 0.09 -1.10
N LEU A 20 0.60 -0.35 0.14
CA LEU A 20 0.63 -1.77 0.47
C LEU A 20 -0.70 -2.21 1.09
N VAL A 21 -1.15 -3.42 0.73
CA VAL A 21 -2.46 -3.94 1.12
C VAL A 21 -2.30 -5.28 1.82
N GLY A 22 -2.91 -5.44 2.99
CA GLY A 22 -2.83 -6.63 3.86
C GLY A 22 -3.59 -7.87 3.35
N THR A 23 -3.76 -8.02 2.04
CA THR A 23 -4.44 -9.17 1.42
C THR A 23 -3.51 -10.35 1.15
N GLY A 24 -2.20 -10.17 1.37
CA GLY A 24 -1.15 -11.12 1.08
C GLY A 24 -0.70 -11.95 2.28
N ARG A 25 0.58 -12.30 2.30
CA ARG A 25 1.22 -13.04 3.42
C ARG A 25 1.54 -12.16 4.63
N TYR A 26 1.58 -10.84 4.43
CA TYR A 26 1.95 -9.87 5.44
C TYR A 26 0.69 -9.13 5.91
N PRO A 27 0.36 -9.15 7.20
CA PRO A 27 -0.74 -8.33 7.72
C PRO A 27 -0.39 -6.84 7.63
N VAL A 28 -1.42 -5.97 7.66
CA VAL A 28 -1.25 -4.52 7.46
C VAL A 28 -0.32 -3.89 8.51
N GLU A 29 -0.34 -4.40 9.74
CA GLU A 29 0.52 -3.97 10.83
C GLU A 29 2.00 -4.21 10.53
N GLU A 30 2.32 -5.35 9.89
CA GLU A 30 3.67 -5.60 9.43
C GLU A 30 4.03 -4.67 8.28
N LEU A 31 3.15 -4.56 7.26
CA LEU A 31 3.38 -3.74 6.07
C LEU A 31 3.73 -2.28 6.40
N MET A 32 3.15 -1.73 7.48
CA MET A 32 3.45 -0.36 7.95
C MET A 32 4.91 -0.15 8.37
N PHE A 33 5.63 -1.19 8.84
CA PHE A 33 7.05 -1.04 9.24
C PHE A 33 7.97 -0.63 8.08
N TRP A 34 7.59 -0.98 6.85
CA TRP A 34 8.36 -0.61 5.66
C TRP A 34 8.11 0.83 5.18
N GLN A 35 7.17 1.55 5.79
CA GLN A 35 6.83 2.95 5.49
C GLN A 35 6.46 3.16 4.00
N PRO A 36 5.41 2.51 3.49
CA PRO A 36 4.81 2.87 2.21
C PRO A 36 4.11 4.23 2.30
N ASP A 37 3.70 4.80 1.17
CA ASP A 37 2.94 6.06 1.16
C ASP A 37 1.55 5.90 1.80
N ALA A 38 0.98 4.70 1.75
CA ALA A 38 -0.22 4.33 2.50
C ALA A 38 -0.29 2.80 2.73
N CYS A 39 -1.11 2.39 3.70
CA CYS A 39 -1.46 1.00 3.97
C CYS A 39 -2.99 0.84 4.06
N LEU A 40 -3.50 -0.29 3.56
CA LEU A 40 -4.90 -0.72 3.74
C LEU A 40 -4.95 -2.19 4.19
N SER A 41 -5.93 -2.58 5.01
CA SER A 41 -6.11 -3.99 5.38
C SER A 41 -6.59 -4.84 4.21
N ASP A 42 -7.46 -4.28 3.39
CA ASP A 42 -8.11 -4.92 2.25
C ASP A 42 -8.61 -3.85 1.25
N LEU A 43 -9.39 -4.28 0.25
CA LEU A 43 -9.95 -3.41 -0.79
C LEU A 43 -11.49 -3.46 -0.83
N VAL A 44 -12.14 -3.90 0.26
CA VAL A 44 -13.60 -4.08 0.30
C VAL A 44 -14.32 -2.73 0.29
N ASP A 45 -13.84 -1.76 1.09
CA ASP A 45 -14.40 -0.41 1.11
C ASP A 45 -13.85 0.41 -0.06
N THR A 46 -14.61 0.44 -1.15
CA THR A 46 -14.24 1.18 -2.37
C THR A 46 -14.13 2.69 -2.12
N ALA A 47 -14.92 3.26 -1.19
CA ALA A 47 -14.87 4.68 -0.89
C ALA A 47 -13.58 5.04 -0.14
N GLU A 48 -13.15 4.18 0.79
CA GLU A 48 -11.88 4.32 1.49
C GLU A 48 -10.68 4.16 0.54
N VAL A 49 -10.73 3.18 -0.38
CA VAL A 49 -9.71 2.99 -1.41
C VAL A 49 -9.57 4.25 -2.27
N LEU A 50 -10.69 4.79 -2.78
CA LEU A 50 -10.67 6.02 -3.59
C LEU A 50 -10.09 7.20 -2.80
N LYS A 51 -10.53 7.39 -1.56
CA LYS A 51 -10.04 8.46 -0.68
C LYS A 51 -8.52 8.37 -0.50
N THR A 52 -8.01 7.16 -0.27
CA THR A 52 -6.57 6.92 -0.12
C THR A 52 -5.82 7.28 -1.39
N LEU A 53 -6.28 6.82 -2.55
CA LEU A 53 -5.65 7.09 -3.84
C LEU A 53 -5.61 8.58 -4.18
N LEU A 54 -6.70 9.31 -3.93
CA LEU A 54 -6.81 10.74 -4.25
C LEU A 54 -5.99 11.63 -3.30
N ASN A 55 -5.57 11.13 -2.14
CA ASN A 55 -4.79 11.88 -1.15
C ASN A 55 -3.27 11.67 -1.27
N LEU A 56 -2.81 10.84 -2.21
CA LEU A 56 -1.39 10.66 -2.49
C LEU A 56 -0.86 11.80 -3.36
N SER A 57 -0.47 12.92 -2.74
CA SER A 57 0.22 14.05 -3.39
C SER A 57 1.71 13.82 -3.57
#